data_AF-A0A937DWC1-F1
#
_entry.id   AF-A0A937DWC1-F1
#
_cell.length_a   1.000
_cell.length_b   1.000
_cell.length_c   1.000
_cell.angle_alpha   90.00
_cell.angle_beta   90.00
_cell.angle_gamma   90.00
#
_symmetry.space_group_name_H-M   'P 1'
#
loop_
_entity.id
_entity.type
_entity.pdbx_description
1 polymer ?
#
loop_
_entity_poly.entity_id
_entity_poly.type
_entity_poly.pdbx_seq_one_letter_code
_entity_poly.pdbx_strand_id
1 'polypeptide(L)'
;MDPAVYMQMAIDVMKTSVAESRPDLKISPKVGAVLLKPDGTTETACRGELRLGDHAEYTLLERKKRSEALDGCILFATLEPCAPGARKHPKLGCAERIVNARIKEVWIGIEDPDPDVDRKGIKFLQDNGITVHMFYPEFQRQIEEANRDFLKQAIQRAEAVIRDEIVTLSPLEKPDYSAALSYFSREALDFYIKRSGLPFNIDFDELWDHFERIGLTEKVNNRYIPTGFGLLLFGHNAREKYPQAVIKAKVKYGNNPFSSQDFDGPLVLIPEQVETWLTKVLHSEVIRNKFRRSFDLTFPLEPLREAVINAIIHRDYELLGAKIFIEIDDTRIVIKSPGQPVSPVTLEEVTDFRAPSLNRNPKIAYIFNKMGWMEESGLGMETFRNMQDRFHLPMPVYSYQAPYLSLTFSRSINALKDIPGNEKLAGLNREELAGFDWVKSLGTVSKKDYATRFGFDDKKAYRHLSKFKKLGLVADNKEAPRSNNYRYVYPPK
;
A
#
# COMPACT_ATOMS: atom_id res chain seq x y z
N MET A 1 16.51 8.41 15.95
CA MET A 1 16.33 6.99 16.32
C MET A 1 15.68 6.34 15.12
N ASP A 2 16.18 5.20 14.64
CA ASP A 2 15.65 4.55 13.44
C ASP A 2 14.72 3.38 13.84
N PRO A 3 13.40 3.50 13.63
CA PRO A 3 12.43 2.44 13.91
C PRO A 3 12.78 1.09 13.25
N ALA A 4 13.49 1.11 12.10
CA ALA A 4 13.83 -0.09 11.33
C ALA A 4 14.70 -1.06 12.12
N VAL A 5 15.59 -0.54 12.96
CA VAL A 5 16.47 -1.36 13.81
C VAL A 5 15.64 -2.19 14.80
N TYR A 6 14.61 -1.59 15.40
CA TYR A 6 13.80 -2.26 16.42
C TYR A 6 12.78 -3.22 15.82
N MET A 7 12.21 -2.92 14.65
CA MET A 7 11.36 -3.89 13.94
C MET A 7 12.18 -5.07 13.42
N GLN A 8 13.40 -4.85 12.90
CA GLN A 8 14.28 -5.96 12.53
C GLN A 8 14.60 -6.84 13.75
N MET A 9 14.86 -6.22 14.90
CA MET A 9 15.06 -6.94 16.16
C MET A 9 13.82 -7.72 16.59
N ALA A 10 12.62 -7.16 16.41
CA ALA A 10 11.35 -7.85 16.64
C ALA A 10 11.19 -9.06 15.69
N ILE A 11 11.57 -8.94 14.42
CA ILE A 11 11.55 -10.03 13.43
C ILE A 11 12.58 -11.11 13.76
N ASP A 12 13.76 -10.74 14.25
CA ASP A 12 14.80 -11.70 14.57
C ASP A 12 14.42 -12.52 15.81
N VAL A 13 13.82 -11.90 16.84
CA VAL A 13 13.27 -12.65 17.98
C VAL A 13 11.99 -13.40 17.60
N MET A 14 11.17 -12.89 16.68
CA MET A 14 9.99 -13.60 16.17
C MET A 14 10.36 -14.97 15.59
N LYS A 15 11.50 -15.08 14.89
CA LYS A 15 11.98 -16.34 14.29
C LYS A 15 12.26 -17.42 15.34
N THR A 16 12.50 -17.05 16.60
CA THR A 16 12.71 -18.00 17.72
C THR A 16 11.41 -18.38 18.45
N SER A 17 10.24 -17.98 17.94
CA SER A 17 8.94 -18.33 18.53
C SER A 17 8.77 -19.84 18.65
N VAL A 18 8.23 -20.28 19.78
CA VAL A 18 7.93 -21.69 20.05
C VAL A 18 6.51 -21.99 19.60
N ALA A 19 6.37 -22.87 18.60
CA ALA A 19 5.08 -23.34 18.13
C ALA A 19 4.38 -24.19 19.20
N GLU A 20 3.12 -23.88 19.48
CA GLU A 20 2.29 -24.66 20.38
C GLU A 20 1.56 -25.75 19.58
N SER A 21 1.64 -27.00 20.04
CA SER A 21 0.77 -28.07 19.53
C SER A 21 -0.62 -27.87 20.12
N ARG A 22 -1.58 -27.52 19.26
CA ARG A 22 -2.94 -27.19 19.69
C ARG A 22 -3.93 -28.30 19.32
N PRO A 23 -4.88 -28.65 20.21
CA PRO A 23 -5.91 -29.65 19.92
C PRO A 23 -6.84 -29.27 18.76
N ASP A 24 -6.95 -27.97 18.49
CA ASP A 24 -7.76 -27.41 17.40
C ASP A 24 -7.02 -27.40 16.04
N LEU A 25 -5.83 -28.03 15.95
CA LEU A 25 -4.96 -28.09 14.76
C LEU A 25 -4.59 -26.72 14.19
N LYS A 26 -4.82 -25.63 14.94
CA LYS A 26 -4.49 -24.27 14.50
C LYS A 26 -2.98 -24.06 14.54
N ILE A 27 -2.45 -23.47 13.49
CA ILE A 27 -1.07 -23.02 13.46
C ILE A 27 -0.96 -21.79 14.36
N SER A 28 0.03 -21.79 15.26
CA SER A 28 0.33 -20.62 16.08
C SER A 28 1.19 -19.64 15.28
N PRO A 29 0.85 -18.34 15.23
CA PRO A 29 1.70 -17.36 14.57
C PRO A 29 3.03 -17.22 15.31
N LYS A 30 4.10 -17.02 14.56
CA LYS A 30 5.37 -16.52 15.09
C LYS A 30 5.21 -15.03 15.32
N VAL A 31 5.43 -14.60 16.56
CA VAL A 31 5.29 -13.19 16.96
C VAL A 31 6.51 -12.80 17.79
N GLY A 32 7.12 -11.68 17.44
CA GLY A 32 8.16 -11.03 18.22
C GLY A 32 7.73 -9.63 18.62
N ALA A 33 8.25 -9.16 19.75
CA ALA A 33 8.01 -7.82 20.22
C ALA A 33 9.27 -7.24 20.86
N VAL A 34 9.43 -5.92 20.77
CA VAL A 34 10.50 -5.15 21.39
C VAL A 34 9.90 -3.96 22.11
N LEU A 35 10.24 -3.80 23.39
CA LEU A 35 9.92 -2.62 24.16
C LEU A 35 11.15 -1.73 24.24
N LEU A 36 11.04 -0.51 23.74
CA LEU A 36 12.08 0.50 23.75
C LEU A 36 11.78 1.53 24.84
N LYS A 37 12.73 1.70 25.76
CA LYS A 37 12.60 2.65 26.87
C LYS A 37 13.13 4.05 26.51
N PRO A 38 12.71 5.10 27.24
CA PRO A 38 13.20 6.46 27.03
C PRO A 38 14.73 6.63 27.17
N ASP A 39 15.39 5.77 27.95
CA ASP A 39 16.85 5.76 28.11
C ASP A 39 17.60 5.07 26.96
N GLY A 40 16.87 4.58 25.96
CA GLY A 40 17.41 3.88 24.79
C GLY A 40 17.64 2.38 24.99
N THR A 41 17.38 1.83 26.17
CA THR A 41 17.48 0.38 26.40
C THR A 41 16.29 -0.37 25.81
N THR A 42 16.52 -1.60 25.39
CA THR A 42 15.51 -2.46 24.77
C THR A 42 15.32 -3.75 25.54
N GLU A 43 14.08 -4.21 25.63
CA GLU A 43 13.75 -5.57 26.03
C GLU A 43 13.00 -6.25 24.89
N THR A 44 13.27 -7.53 24.64
CA THR A 44 12.62 -8.29 23.57
C THR A 44 11.81 -9.44 24.13
N ALA A 45 10.77 -9.88 23.43
CA ALA A 45 10.22 -11.21 23.66
C ALA A 45 9.65 -11.84 22.40
N CYS A 46 9.51 -13.17 22.39
CA CYS A 46 8.76 -13.89 21.37
C CYS A 46 7.65 -14.75 21.95
N ARG A 47 6.75 -15.19 21.07
CA ARG A 47 5.69 -16.13 21.45
C ARG A 47 6.29 -17.41 22.01
N GLY A 48 5.79 -17.83 23.17
CA GLY A 48 6.21 -19.07 23.81
C GLY A 48 7.57 -19.03 24.52
N GLU A 49 8.20 -17.86 24.67
CA GLU A 49 9.58 -17.75 25.20
C GLU A 49 9.72 -18.26 26.63
N LEU A 50 8.94 -17.72 27.58
CA LEU A 50 9.03 -18.11 28.99
C LEU A 50 8.04 -19.22 29.35
N ARG A 51 6.91 -19.27 28.64
CA ARG A 51 5.88 -20.29 28.82
C ARG A 51 5.18 -20.55 27.51
N LEU A 52 4.97 -21.83 27.20
CA LEU A 52 4.18 -22.26 26.04
C LEU A 52 2.82 -21.53 26.01
N GLY A 53 2.50 -20.95 24.85
CA GLY A 53 1.26 -20.22 24.59
C GLY A 53 1.23 -18.75 25.06
N ASP A 54 2.26 -18.25 25.75
CA ASP A 54 2.37 -16.83 26.08
C ASP A 54 2.65 -16.00 24.81
N HIS A 55 1.94 -14.88 24.66
CA HIS A 55 2.18 -13.93 23.56
C HIS A 55 3.46 -13.13 23.82
N ALA A 56 4.05 -12.57 22.76
CA ALA A 56 5.28 -11.79 22.88
C ALA A 56 5.07 -10.55 23.74
N GLU A 57 4.00 -9.79 23.48
CA GLU A 57 3.66 -8.57 24.21
C GLU A 57 3.29 -8.88 25.66
N TYR A 58 2.55 -9.97 25.91
CA TYR A 58 2.27 -10.44 27.26
C TYR A 58 3.56 -10.76 28.02
N THR A 59 4.49 -11.46 27.39
CA THR A 59 5.78 -11.82 28.00
C THR A 59 6.56 -10.57 28.37
N LEU A 60 6.62 -9.58 27.49
CA LEU A 60 7.25 -8.29 27.79
C LEU A 60 6.59 -7.58 28.98
N LEU A 61 5.30 -7.28 28.85
CA LEU A 61 4.61 -6.37 29.77
C LEU A 61 4.37 -7.00 31.14
N GLU A 62 4.04 -8.29 31.19
CA GLU A 62 3.51 -8.94 32.40
C GLU A 62 4.46 -9.96 33.03
N ARG A 63 5.48 -10.43 32.30
CA ARG A 63 6.51 -11.33 32.84
C ARG A 63 7.81 -10.59 33.08
N LYS A 64 8.34 -9.93 32.05
CA LYS A 64 9.65 -9.28 32.12
C LYS A 64 9.61 -7.91 32.77
N LYS A 65 8.53 -7.14 32.58
CA LYS A 65 8.43 -5.72 32.98
C LYS A 65 7.28 -5.38 33.92
N ARG A 66 6.71 -6.39 34.59
CA ARG A 66 5.53 -6.24 35.47
C ARG A 66 5.67 -5.17 36.55
N SER A 67 6.88 -4.96 37.05
CA SER A 67 7.15 -4.03 38.16
C SER A 67 7.72 -2.69 37.71
N GLU A 68 7.77 -2.42 36.40
CA GLU A 68 8.35 -1.21 35.83
C GLU A 68 7.24 -0.30 35.27
N ALA A 69 7.38 1.02 35.45
CA ALA A 69 6.54 1.99 34.76
C ALA A 69 6.94 2.03 33.27
N LEU A 70 5.98 1.84 32.38
CA LEU A 70 6.22 1.77 30.93
C LEU A 70 5.77 3.04 30.21
N ASP A 71 5.45 4.09 30.97
CA ASP A 71 5.14 5.42 30.45
C ASP A 71 6.31 5.95 29.60
N GLY A 72 5.99 6.37 28.37
CA GLY A 72 6.98 6.88 27.42
C GLY A 72 7.79 5.80 26.68
N CYS A 73 7.54 4.52 26.94
CA CYS A 73 8.08 3.44 26.10
C CYS A 73 7.38 3.40 24.73
N ILE A 74 8.10 2.88 23.74
CA ILE A 74 7.59 2.57 22.40
C ILE A 74 7.60 1.05 22.25
N LEU A 75 6.48 0.47 21.80
CA LEU A 75 6.38 -0.97 21.55
C LEU A 75 6.46 -1.27 20.05
N PHE A 76 7.30 -2.20 19.66
CA PHE A 76 7.35 -2.77 18.32
C PHE A 76 6.82 -4.19 18.39
N ALA A 77 5.83 -4.57 17.59
CA ALA A 77 5.27 -5.91 17.53
C ALA A 77 5.18 -6.37 16.07
N THR A 78 5.57 -7.61 15.76
CA THR A 78 5.55 -8.10 14.37
C THR A 78 4.14 -8.38 13.84
N LEU A 79 3.17 -8.60 14.72
CA LEU A 79 1.78 -8.89 14.37
C LEU A 79 0.84 -7.99 15.20
N GLU A 80 -0.36 -7.71 14.68
CA GLU A 80 -1.38 -6.94 15.39
C GLU A 80 -1.63 -7.48 16.82
N PRO A 81 -1.52 -6.64 17.86
CA PRO A 81 -1.83 -7.04 19.22
C PRO A 81 -3.29 -7.47 19.35
N CYS A 82 -3.53 -8.65 19.91
CA CYS A 82 -4.87 -9.20 19.97
C CYS A 82 -5.87 -8.29 20.71
N ALA A 83 -7.05 -8.17 20.13
CA ALA A 83 -8.13 -7.28 20.57
C ALA A 83 -8.69 -7.64 21.96
N PRO A 84 -9.38 -6.70 22.63
CA PRO A 84 -10.16 -7.01 23.83
C PRO A 84 -11.15 -8.16 23.57
N GLY A 85 -11.26 -9.10 24.50
CA GLY A 85 -12.17 -10.25 24.37
C GLY A 85 -11.69 -11.38 23.45
N ALA A 86 -10.61 -11.20 22.68
CA ALA A 86 -10.04 -12.25 21.81
C ALA A 86 -9.41 -13.43 22.59
N ARG A 87 -9.30 -13.32 23.92
CA ARG A 87 -8.73 -14.34 24.81
C ARG A 87 -9.82 -14.82 25.76
N LYS A 88 -9.89 -16.14 26.00
CA LYS A 88 -10.86 -16.72 26.94
C LYS A 88 -10.67 -16.10 28.33
N HIS A 89 -11.73 -15.51 28.87
CA HIS A 89 -11.78 -14.95 30.21
C HIS A 89 -11.19 -15.95 31.23
N PRO A 90 -10.31 -15.53 32.17
CA PRO A 90 -10.00 -14.16 32.61
C PRO A 90 -8.81 -13.50 31.91
N LYS A 91 -8.33 -14.00 30.76
CA LYS A 91 -7.14 -13.46 30.09
C LYS A 91 -7.49 -12.17 29.32
N LEU A 92 -6.84 -11.05 29.64
CA LEU A 92 -6.90 -9.81 28.85
C LEU A 92 -6.12 -9.93 27.54
N GLY A 93 -6.61 -9.26 26.49
CA GLY A 93 -5.93 -9.10 25.19
C GLY A 93 -4.64 -8.30 25.30
N CYS A 94 -3.77 -8.40 24.28
CA CYS A 94 -2.52 -7.64 24.25
C CYS A 94 -2.81 -6.14 24.11
N ALA A 95 -3.79 -5.75 23.30
CA ALA A 95 -4.18 -4.34 23.12
C ALA A 95 -4.61 -3.69 24.46
N GLU A 96 -5.40 -4.40 25.28
CA GLU A 96 -5.79 -3.95 26.63
C GLU A 96 -4.58 -3.76 27.54
N ARG A 97 -3.60 -4.67 27.47
CA ARG A 97 -2.38 -4.58 28.28
C ARG A 97 -1.53 -3.39 27.91
N ILE A 98 -1.44 -3.07 26.62
CA ILE A 98 -0.70 -1.91 26.14
C ILE A 98 -1.32 -0.61 26.67
N VAL A 99 -2.66 -0.49 26.60
CA VAL A 99 -3.39 0.65 27.18
C VAL A 99 -3.18 0.73 28.69
N ASN A 100 -3.32 -0.38 29.41
CA ASN A 100 -3.10 -0.43 30.86
C ASN A 100 -1.65 -0.09 31.25
N ALA A 101 -0.68 -0.42 30.40
CA ALA A 101 0.73 -0.09 30.56
C ALA A 101 1.05 1.38 30.22
N ARG A 102 0.09 2.16 29.73
CA ARG A 102 0.25 3.59 29.35
C ARG A 102 1.32 3.83 28.28
N ILE A 103 1.54 2.85 27.43
CA ILE A 103 2.39 2.99 26.23
C ILE A 103 1.66 3.89 25.25
N LYS A 104 2.32 4.95 24.77
CA LYS A 104 1.70 5.96 23.90
C LYS A 104 1.94 5.75 22.41
N GLU A 105 2.89 4.88 22.06
CA GLU A 105 3.30 4.66 20.68
C GLU A 105 3.57 3.17 20.44
N VAL A 106 2.97 2.62 19.38
CA VAL A 106 3.09 1.21 18.99
C VAL A 106 3.35 1.12 17.49
N TRP A 107 4.40 0.38 17.11
CA TRP A 107 4.74 0.04 15.74
C TRP A 107 4.37 -1.43 15.48
N ILE A 108 3.56 -1.68 14.47
CA ILE A 108 3.02 -3.00 14.13
C ILE A 108 3.57 -3.43 12.78
N GLY A 109 4.06 -4.67 12.69
CA GLY A 109 4.52 -5.27 11.45
C GLY A 109 3.39 -5.45 10.46
N ILE A 110 2.53 -6.46 10.67
CA ILE A 110 1.38 -6.76 9.81
C ILE A 110 0.07 -6.83 10.61
N GLU A 111 -1.07 -6.60 9.93
CA GLU A 111 -2.41 -6.83 10.48
C GLU A 111 -2.62 -8.35 10.71
N ASP A 112 -3.43 -8.72 11.72
CA ASP A 112 -3.81 -10.12 11.91
C ASP A 112 -5.15 -10.38 11.19
N PRO A 113 -5.17 -11.19 10.12
CA PRO A 113 -6.39 -11.45 9.37
C PRO A 113 -7.37 -12.37 10.11
N ASP A 114 -7.05 -12.85 11.32
CA ASP A 114 -7.98 -13.64 12.14
C ASP A 114 -9.22 -12.79 12.48
N PRO A 115 -10.46 -13.26 12.23
CA PRO A 115 -11.68 -12.46 12.41
C PRO A 115 -11.93 -12.00 13.85
N ASP A 116 -11.34 -12.68 14.84
CA ASP A 116 -11.40 -12.27 16.24
C ASP A 116 -10.49 -11.06 16.54
N VAL A 117 -9.56 -10.73 15.64
CA VAL A 117 -8.54 -9.69 15.79
C VAL A 117 -8.65 -8.60 14.73
N ASP A 118 -8.90 -8.95 13.47
CA ASP A 118 -8.93 -8.11 12.25
C ASP A 118 -9.27 -6.64 12.56
N ARG A 119 -8.22 -5.82 12.71
CA ARG A 119 -8.23 -4.37 12.98
C ARG A 119 -8.89 -3.93 14.29
N LYS A 120 -9.48 -4.83 15.06
CA LYS A 120 -10.09 -4.54 16.37
C LYS A 120 -9.02 -4.18 17.39
N GLY A 121 -7.82 -4.77 17.31
CA GLY A 121 -6.70 -4.45 18.19
C GLY A 121 -6.15 -3.05 17.91
N ILE A 122 -5.85 -2.77 16.64
CA ILE A 122 -5.39 -1.45 16.16
C ILE A 122 -6.41 -0.37 16.52
N LYS A 123 -7.69 -0.61 16.19
CA LYS A 123 -8.76 0.34 16.48
C LYS A 123 -8.89 0.62 17.97
N PHE A 124 -8.82 -0.41 18.81
CA PHE A 124 -8.88 -0.22 20.26
C PHE A 124 -7.72 0.64 20.79
N LEU A 125 -6.49 0.43 20.29
CA LEU A 125 -5.33 1.26 20.66
C LEU A 125 -5.56 2.72 20.27
N GLN A 126 -6.00 2.97 19.03
CA GLN A 126 -6.27 4.31 18.51
C GLN A 126 -7.39 5.01 19.27
N ASP A 127 -8.50 4.32 19.54
CA ASP A 127 -9.65 4.85 20.29
C ASP A 127 -9.26 5.22 21.75
N ASN A 128 -8.17 4.64 22.28
CA ASN A 128 -7.59 4.96 23.59
C ASN A 128 -6.40 5.94 23.51
N GLY A 129 -6.21 6.63 22.39
CA GLY A 129 -5.22 7.70 22.25
C GLY A 129 -3.76 7.24 22.10
N ILE A 130 -3.55 5.98 21.69
CA ILE A 130 -2.23 5.45 21.37
C ILE A 130 -1.92 5.73 19.89
N THR A 131 -0.74 6.26 19.62
CA THR A 131 -0.24 6.45 18.26
C THR A 131 0.19 5.10 17.71
N VAL A 132 -0.47 4.65 16.64
CA VAL A 132 -0.17 3.37 16.00
C VAL A 132 0.47 3.62 14.64
N HIS A 133 1.60 2.98 14.39
CA HIS A 133 2.33 3.00 13.12
C HIS A 133 2.37 1.60 12.53
N MET A 134 2.26 1.49 11.22
CA MET A 134 2.42 0.22 10.51
C MET A 134 3.79 0.20 9.83
N PHE A 135 4.47 -0.94 9.84
CA PHE A 135 5.85 -1.03 9.36
C PHE A 135 5.96 -1.21 7.84
N TYR A 136 7.13 -0.88 7.28
CA TYR A 136 7.33 -0.84 5.83
C TYR A 136 7.22 -2.22 5.16
N PRO A 137 6.77 -2.29 3.89
CA PRO A 137 6.51 -3.55 3.17
C PRO A 137 7.66 -4.57 3.20
N GLU A 138 8.92 -4.14 3.17
CA GLU A 138 10.06 -5.06 3.21
C GLU A 138 10.16 -5.86 4.53
N PHE A 139 9.69 -5.30 5.64
CA PHE A 139 9.60 -5.98 6.93
C PHE A 139 8.32 -6.80 7.01
N GLN A 140 7.20 -6.28 6.48
CA GLN A 140 5.93 -7.02 6.37
C GLN A 140 6.13 -8.33 5.61
N ARG A 141 6.81 -8.30 4.46
CA ARG A 141 7.13 -9.50 3.67
C ARG A 141 7.91 -10.54 4.47
N GLN A 142 8.90 -10.13 5.27
CA GLN A 142 9.64 -11.06 6.12
C GLN A 142 8.73 -11.73 7.16
N ILE A 143 7.79 -10.97 7.72
CA ILE A 143 6.83 -11.46 8.72
C ILE A 143 5.80 -12.39 8.07
N GLU A 144 5.25 -12.00 6.92
CA GLU A 144 4.31 -12.79 6.12
C GLU A 144 4.93 -14.10 5.65
N GLU A 145 6.17 -14.06 5.17
CA GLU A 145 6.89 -15.26 4.74
C GLU A 145 7.13 -16.22 5.90
N ALA A 146 7.51 -15.70 7.08
CA ALA A 146 7.69 -16.49 8.29
C ALA A 146 6.36 -17.08 8.84
N ASN A 147 5.22 -16.48 8.49
CA ASN A 147 3.87 -16.82 8.97
C ASN A 147 2.92 -17.33 7.86
N ARG A 148 3.44 -17.72 6.69
CA ARG A 148 2.63 -18.04 5.50
C ARG A 148 1.49 -19.01 5.76
N ASP A 149 1.77 -20.11 6.46
CA ASP A 149 0.76 -21.15 6.73
C ASP A 149 -0.29 -20.69 7.77
N PHE A 150 0.14 -19.89 8.75
CA PHE A 150 -0.77 -19.27 9.72
C PHE A 150 -1.74 -18.31 9.02
N LEU A 151 -1.22 -17.40 8.20
CA LEU A 151 -2.04 -16.40 7.49
C LEU A 151 -3.03 -17.09 6.55
N LYS A 152 -2.60 -18.12 5.82
CA LYS A 152 -3.50 -18.91 4.97
C LYS A 152 -4.66 -19.52 5.75
N GLN A 153 -4.40 -20.13 6.92
CA GLN A 153 -5.46 -20.67 7.79
C GLN A 153 -6.33 -19.57 8.40
N ALA A 154 -5.77 -18.41 8.72
CA ALA A 154 -6.51 -17.28 9.29
C ALA A 154 -7.49 -16.70 8.27
N ILE A 155 -7.05 -16.46 7.03
CA ILE A 155 -7.90 -15.96 5.93
C ILE A 155 -9.05 -16.93 5.65
N GLN A 156 -8.78 -18.24 5.55
CA GLN A 156 -9.84 -19.25 5.35
C GLN A 156 -10.89 -19.25 6.46
N ARG A 157 -10.48 -18.96 7.71
CA ARG A 157 -11.40 -18.84 8.84
C ARG A 157 -12.17 -17.52 8.81
N ALA A 158 -11.52 -16.42 8.44
CA ALA A 158 -12.19 -15.15 8.23
C ALA A 158 -13.29 -15.26 7.17
N GLU A 159 -13.05 -16.03 6.10
CA GLU A 159 -14.05 -16.34 5.07
C GLU A 159 -15.19 -17.26 5.58
N ALA A 160 -14.96 -18.06 6.63
CA ALA A 160 -15.93 -19.04 7.16
C ALA A 160 -16.79 -18.52 8.33
N VAL A 161 -16.38 -17.45 9.02
CA VAL A 161 -17.16 -16.85 10.13
C VAL A 161 -18.26 -15.96 9.55
N ILE A 162 -19.52 -16.38 9.71
CA ILE A 162 -20.70 -15.53 9.47
C ILE A 162 -20.66 -14.40 10.51
N ARG A 163 -20.48 -13.15 10.05
CA ARG A 163 -20.25 -11.96 10.89
C ARG A 163 -21.56 -11.45 11.50
N ASP A 164 -21.72 -11.55 12.82
CA ASP A 164 -22.87 -10.97 13.55
C ASP A 164 -22.74 -9.46 13.84
N GLU A 165 -21.56 -8.84 13.67
CA GLU A 165 -21.45 -7.38 13.60
C GLU A 165 -20.46 -6.97 12.50
N ILE A 166 -21.00 -6.50 11.38
CA ILE A 166 -20.23 -5.94 10.27
C ILE A 166 -19.78 -4.54 10.69
N VAL A 167 -18.50 -4.38 11.02
CA VAL A 167 -17.87 -3.05 11.12
C VAL A 167 -18.03 -2.39 9.76
N THR A 168 -18.95 -1.43 9.67
CA THR A 168 -19.22 -0.69 8.44
C THR A 168 -18.12 0.35 8.24
N LEU A 169 -17.19 0.14 7.32
CA LEU A 169 -16.09 1.08 7.05
C LEU A 169 -16.55 2.28 6.22
N SER A 170 -17.60 2.09 5.39
CA SER A 170 -18.17 3.12 4.55
C SER A 170 -19.69 2.99 4.45
N PRO A 171 -20.45 4.10 4.33
CA PRO A 171 -21.88 4.05 3.99
C PRO A 171 -22.19 3.27 2.70
N LEU A 172 -21.20 3.11 1.80
CA LEU A 172 -21.33 2.33 0.57
C LEU A 172 -21.45 0.83 0.79
N GLU A 173 -21.18 0.34 2.00
CA GLU A 173 -21.43 -1.05 2.36
C GLU A 173 -22.90 -1.35 2.64
N LYS A 174 -23.71 -0.31 2.89
CA LYS A 174 -25.13 -0.47 3.19
C LYS A 174 -25.91 -0.81 1.92
N PRO A 175 -27.00 -1.58 2.06
CA PRO A 175 -27.89 -1.88 0.95
C PRO A 175 -28.55 -0.60 0.47
N ASP A 176 -28.64 -0.47 -0.85
CA ASP A 176 -29.39 0.57 -1.49
C ASP A 176 -30.80 0.09 -1.80
N TYR A 177 -31.76 0.38 -0.91
CA TYR A 177 -33.15 -0.04 -1.08
C TYR A 177 -33.84 0.53 -2.32
N SER A 178 -33.23 1.50 -3.01
CA SER A 178 -33.73 2.00 -4.30
C SER A 178 -33.18 1.22 -5.51
N ALA A 179 -32.18 0.37 -5.30
CA ALA A 179 -31.53 -0.39 -6.35
C ALA A 179 -32.14 -1.79 -6.54
N ALA A 180 -32.07 -2.28 -7.77
CA ALA A 180 -32.46 -3.65 -8.13
C ALA A 180 -31.26 -4.39 -8.74
N LEU A 181 -31.26 -5.72 -8.69
CA LEU A 181 -30.22 -6.55 -9.34
C LEU A 181 -30.10 -6.28 -10.85
N SER A 182 -31.19 -5.85 -11.50
CA SER A 182 -31.17 -5.42 -12.91
C SER A 182 -30.27 -4.23 -13.17
N TYR A 183 -29.81 -3.53 -12.13
CA TYR A 183 -28.85 -2.44 -12.27
C TYR A 183 -27.42 -2.94 -12.47
N PHE A 184 -27.12 -4.21 -12.18
CA PHE A 184 -25.84 -4.79 -12.53
C PHE A 184 -25.73 -5.05 -14.04
N SER A 185 -24.58 -4.71 -14.59
CA SER A 185 -24.22 -4.96 -15.99
C SER A 185 -23.90 -6.44 -16.17
N ARG A 186 -24.63 -7.10 -17.08
CA ARG A 186 -24.33 -8.49 -17.46
C ARG A 186 -22.91 -8.65 -17.98
N GLU A 187 -22.43 -7.69 -18.78
CA GLU A 187 -21.06 -7.68 -19.28
C GLU A 187 -20.04 -7.67 -18.13
N ALA A 188 -20.24 -6.83 -17.12
CA ALA A 188 -19.35 -6.73 -15.97
C ALA A 188 -19.34 -8.01 -15.12
N LEU A 189 -20.52 -8.61 -14.91
CA LEU A 189 -20.65 -9.88 -14.19
C LEU A 189 -19.96 -11.02 -14.95
N ASP A 190 -20.20 -11.13 -16.25
CA ASP A 190 -19.58 -12.14 -17.12
C ASP A 190 -18.06 -11.99 -17.13
N PHE A 191 -17.59 -10.74 -17.22
CA PHE A 191 -16.18 -10.43 -17.20
C PHE A 191 -15.52 -10.86 -15.88
N TYR A 192 -16.14 -10.54 -14.74
CA TYR A 192 -15.67 -10.97 -13.42
C TYR A 192 -15.65 -12.49 -13.28
N ILE A 193 -16.74 -13.19 -13.62
CA ILE A 193 -16.84 -14.65 -13.51
C ILE A 193 -15.73 -15.33 -14.32
N LYS A 194 -15.56 -14.95 -15.59
CA LYS A 194 -14.56 -15.53 -16.48
C LYS A 194 -13.15 -15.23 -15.99
N ARG A 195 -12.88 -13.98 -15.61
CA ARG A 195 -11.53 -13.55 -15.23
C ARG A 195 -11.10 -14.09 -13.88
N SER A 196 -12.04 -14.27 -12.95
CA SER A 196 -11.78 -14.86 -11.63
C SER A 196 -11.87 -16.39 -11.60
N GLY A 197 -12.22 -17.03 -12.72
CA GLY A 197 -12.33 -18.49 -12.81
C GLY A 197 -13.39 -19.08 -11.87
N LEU A 198 -14.50 -18.37 -11.66
CA LEU A 198 -15.56 -18.82 -10.76
C LEU A 198 -16.33 -19.99 -11.38
N PRO A 199 -16.78 -20.98 -10.57
CA PRO A 199 -17.38 -22.21 -11.08
C PRO A 199 -18.87 -22.10 -11.45
N PHE A 200 -19.45 -20.90 -11.45
CA PHE A 200 -20.89 -20.64 -11.67
C PHE A 200 -21.12 -19.55 -12.72
N ASN A 201 -22.32 -19.50 -13.32
CA ASN A 201 -22.72 -18.51 -14.35
C ASN A 201 -23.64 -17.42 -13.76
N ILE A 202 -23.90 -16.32 -14.49
CA ILE A 202 -24.75 -15.18 -14.09
C ILE A 202 -26.15 -15.59 -13.63
N ASP A 203 -26.72 -16.61 -14.27
CA ASP A 203 -28.12 -17.00 -14.04
C ASP A 203 -28.30 -17.92 -12.81
N PHE A 204 -27.25 -18.14 -12.03
CA PHE A 204 -27.25 -18.98 -10.83
C PHE A 204 -27.42 -18.14 -9.56
N ASP A 205 -28.27 -18.58 -8.64
CA ASP A 205 -28.48 -17.94 -7.33
C ASP A 205 -27.18 -17.89 -6.51
N GLU A 206 -26.26 -18.82 -6.78
CA GLU A 206 -24.94 -18.93 -6.19
C GLU A 206 -24.07 -17.67 -6.38
N LEU A 207 -24.26 -16.91 -7.47
CA LEU A 207 -23.57 -15.63 -7.68
C LEU A 207 -24.03 -14.59 -6.64
N TRP A 208 -25.33 -14.56 -6.34
CA TRP A 208 -25.89 -13.61 -5.39
C TRP A 208 -25.54 -13.97 -3.95
N ASP A 209 -25.51 -15.27 -3.62
CA ASP A 209 -24.96 -15.76 -2.35
C ASP A 209 -23.47 -15.39 -2.21
N HIS A 210 -22.71 -15.49 -3.29
CA HIS A 210 -21.30 -15.06 -3.31
C HIS A 210 -21.15 -13.56 -3.07
N PHE A 211 -21.97 -12.75 -3.73
CA PHE A 211 -21.98 -11.29 -3.54
C PHE A 211 -22.45 -10.89 -2.14
N GLU A 212 -23.37 -11.64 -1.55
CA GLU A 212 -23.82 -11.42 -0.18
C GLU A 212 -22.67 -11.68 0.81
N ARG A 213 -21.95 -12.79 0.65
CA ARG A 213 -20.78 -13.12 1.51
C ARG A 213 -19.67 -12.06 1.45
N ILE A 214 -19.48 -11.41 0.30
CA ILE A 214 -18.49 -10.33 0.13
C ILE A 214 -19.05 -8.96 0.58
N GLY A 215 -20.37 -8.84 0.74
CA GLY A 215 -21.05 -7.60 1.09
C GLY A 215 -21.22 -6.63 -0.08
N LEU A 216 -21.42 -7.17 -1.29
CA LEU A 216 -21.82 -6.44 -2.51
C LEU A 216 -23.34 -6.43 -2.71
N THR A 217 -24.03 -7.39 -2.09
CA THR A 217 -25.48 -7.46 -1.97
C THR A 217 -25.85 -7.77 -0.51
N GLU A 218 -27.10 -7.54 -0.13
CA GLU A 218 -27.66 -7.97 1.15
C GLU A 218 -29.01 -8.67 0.90
N LYS A 219 -29.26 -9.79 1.56
CA LYS A 219 -30.53 -10.51 1.43
C LYS A 219 -31.55 -9.99 2.44
N VAL A 220 -32.55 -9.27 1.93
CA VAL A 220 -33.66 -8.69 2.72
C VAL A 220 -34.97 -9.29 2.24
N ASN A 221 -35.75 -9.90 3.15
CA ASN A 221 -37.02 -10.56 2.82
C ASN A 221 -36.92 -11.55 1.65
N ASN A 222 -35.84 -12.35 1.63
CA ASN A 222 -35.53 -13.32 0.57
C ASN A 222 -35.28 -12.70 -0.82
N ARG A 223 -34.86 -11.43 -0.88
CA ARG A 223 -34.43 -10.74 -2.10
C ARG A 223 -33.06 -10.11 -1.90
N TYR A 224 -32.17 -10.24 -2.88
CA TYR A 224 -30.87 -9.58 -2.83
C TYR A 224 -31.00 -8.12 -3.26
N ILE A 225 -30.44 -7.22 -2.45
CA ILE A 225 -30.41 -5.78 -2.69
C ILE A 225 -28.95 -5.36 -2.89
N PRO A 226 -28.59 -4.68 -3.99
CA PRO A 226 -27.24 -4.16 -4.20
C PRO A 226 -26.78 -3.21 -3.09
N THR A 227 -25.51 -3.28 -2.70
CA THR A 227 -24.86 -2.25 -1.88
C THR A 227 -24.26 -1.16 -2.78
N GLY A 228 -23.84 -0.04 -2.18
CA GLY A 228 -23.14 1.00 -2.92
C GLY A 228 -21.87 0.51 -3.62
N PHE A 229 -21.08 -0.35 -2.97
CA PHE A 229 -19.92 -1.00 -3.59
C PHE A 229 -20.32 -1.96 -4.71
N GLY A 230 -21.40 -2.73 -4.55
CA GLY A 230 -21.94 -3.56 -5.62
C GLY A 230 -22.26 -2.73 -6.86
N LEU A 231 -22.94 -1.59 -6.67
CA LEU A 231 -23.29 -0.68 -7.75
C LEU A 231 -22.08 -0.01 -8.40
N LEU A 232 -21.05 0.37 -7.63
CA LEU A 232 -19.81 0.93 -8.19
C LEU A 232 -19.07 -0.12 -9.04
N LEU A 233 -18.93 -1.34 -8.53
CA LEU A 233 -18.17 -2.40 -9.20
C LEU A 233 -18.87 -2.94 -10.43
N PHE A 234 -20.19 -3.16 -10.36
CA PHE A 234 -20.94 -3.91 -11.36
C PHE A 234 -22.10 -3.13 -11.99
N GLY A 235 -22.47 -1.96 -11.48
CA GLY A 235 -23.61 -1.20 -11.97
C GLY A 235 -23.39 -0.59 -13.35
N HIS A 236 -24.33 -0.74 -14.29
CA HIS A 236 -24.20 -0.19 -15.64
C HIS A 236 -24.12 1.34 -15.65
N ASN A 237 -24.84 2.02 -14.75
CA ASN A 237 -24.88 3.49 -14.64
C ASN A 237 -24.49 3.99 -13.23
N ALA A 238 -23.37 3.52 -12.68
CA ALA A 238 -22.91 3.94 -11.35
C ALA A 238 -22.86 5.47 -11.18
N ARG A 239 -22.62 6.22 -12.26
CA ARG A 239 -22.51 7.69 -12.30
C ARG A 239 -23.81 8.43 -12.00
N GLU A 240 -24.99 7.83 -12.21
CA GLU A 240 -26.28 8.46 -11.88
C GLU A 240 -26.41 8.69 -10.37
N LYS A 241 -26.01 7.68 -9.58
CA LYS A 241 -26.03 7.75 -8.12
C LYS A 241 -24.73 8.30 -7.53
N TYR A 242 -23.60 7.99 -8.16
CA TYR A 242 -22.27 8.42 -7.74
C TYR A 242 -21.61 9.26 -8.86
N PRO A 243 -21.97 10.55 -9.04
CA PRO A 243 -21.42 11.40 -10.12
C PRO A 243 -19.89 11.54 -10.11
N GLN A 244 -19.27 11.21 -8.98
CA GLN A 244 -17.83 11.19 -8.75
C GLN A 244 -17.14 9.90 -9.23
N ALA A 245 -17.89 8.83 -9.52
CA ALA A 245 -17.40 7.55 -10.02
C ALA A 245 -17.08 7.62 -11.53
N VAL A 246 -16.09 8.42 -11.89
CA VAL A 246 -15.59 8.60 -13.26
C VAL A 246 -14.09 8.92 -13.22
N ILE A 247 -13.34 8.35 -14.15
CA ILE A 247 -11.96 8.73 -14.43
C ILE A 247 -11.96 9.67 -15.62
N LYS A 248 -11.47 10.90 -15.41
CA LYS A 248 -11.35 11.91 -16.46
C LYS A 248 -9.93 11.91 -17.03
N ALA A 249 -9.79 11.50 -18.26
CA ALA A 249 -8.50 11.50 -18.93
C ALA A 249 -8.38 12.63 -19.95
N LYS A 250 -7.22 13.30 -19.97
CA LYS A 250 -6.90 14.35 -20.92
C LYS A 250 -5.47 14.21 -21.39
N VAL A 251 -5.24 14.42 -22.68
CA VAL A 251 -3.93 14.42 -23.30
C VAL A 251 -3.73 15.69 -24.14
N LYS A 252 -2.53 16.27 -24.05
CA LYS A 252 -2.11 17.39 -24.88
C LYS A 252 -0.63 17.28 -25.22
N TYR A 253 -0.33 17.21 -26.51
CA TYR A 253 1.03 17.21 -27.03
C TYR A 253 1.33 18.47 -27.81
N GLY A 254 2.40 19.18 -27.46
CA GLY A 254 2.79 20.46 -28.03
C GLY A 254 1.61 21.44 -28.12
N ASN A 255 1.41 22.00 -29.32
CA ASN A 255 0.35 22.96 -29.60
C ASN A 255 -0.98 22.33 -30.06
N ASN A 256 -1.12 21.00 -29.98
CA ASN A 256 -2.36 20.34 -30.39
C ASN A 256 -3.51 20.67 -29.42
N PRO A 257 -4.77 20.62 -29.91
CA PRO A 257 -5.93 20.70 -29.02
C PRO A 257 -5.92 19.52 -28.03
N PHE A 258 -6.53 19.75 -26.86
CA PHE A 258 -6.74 18.69 -25.90
C PHE A 258 -7.62 17.59 -26.50
N SER A 259 -7.24 16.34 -26.28
CA SER A 259 -8.13 15.19 -26.43
C SER A 259 -8.49 14.67 -25.06
N SER A 260 -9.78 14.44 -24.82
CA SER A 260 -10.30 13.95 -23.53
C SER A 260 -11.17 12.72 -23.71
N GLN A 261 -11.13 11.84 -22.73
CA GLN A 261 -12.00 10.68 -22.62
C GLN A 261 -12.40 10.51 -21.15
N ASP A 262 -13.70 10.36 -20.91
CA ASP A 262 -14.24 9.98 -19.60
C ASP A 262 -14.37 8.45 -19.60
N PHE A 263 -13.97 7.79 -18.50
CA PHE A 263 -14.22 6.38 -18.25
C PHE A 263 -15.18 6.27 -17.08
N ASP A 264 -16.41 5.85 -17.36
CA ASP A 264 -17.46 5.58 -16.39
C ASP A 264 -18.08 4.20 -16.66
N GLY A 265 -19.02 3.82 -15.79
CA GLY A 265 -19.63 2.48 -15.78
C GLY A 265 -19.02 1.58 -14.69
N PRO A 266 -19.19 0.24 -14.83
CA PRO A 266 -18.70 -0.73 -13.85
C PRO A 266 -17.19 -0.61 -13.64
N LEU A 267 -16.73 -0.37 -12.41
CA LEU A 267 -15.30 -0.21 -12.12
C LEU A 267 -14.46 -1.41 -12.57
N VAL A 268 -15.03 -2.62 -12.58
CA VAL A 268 -14.32 -3.84 -13.02
C VAL A 268 -13.91 -3.83 -14.49
N LEU A 269 -14.59 -3.03 -15.33
CA LEU A 269 -14.31 -2.89 -16.77
C LEU A 269 -13.34 -1.74 -17.08
N ILE A 270 -13.23 -0.76 -16.20
CA ILE A 270 -12.43 0.47 -16.43
C ILE A 270 -10.94 0.18 -16.73
N PRO A 271 -10.25 -0.76 -16.04
CA PRO A 271 -8.82 -1.01 -16.32
C PRO A 271 -8.53 -1.33 -17.79
N GLU A 272 -9.29 -2.21 -18.45
CA GLU A 272 -9.07 -2.55 -19.86
C GLU A 272 -9.38 -1.39 -20.81
N GLN A 273 -10.41 -0.60 -20.47
CA GLN A 273 -10.76 0.59 -21.25
C GLN A 273 -9.65 1.65 -21.19
N VAL A 274 -9.12 1.90 -19.98
CA VAL A 274 -8.02 2.84 -19.76
C VAL A 274 -6.75 2.35 -20.45
N GLU A 275 -6.42 1.06 -20.33
CA GLU A 275 -5.25 0.47 -21.00
C GLU A 275 -5.34 0.58 -22.53
N THR A 276 -6.51 0.28 -23.11
CA THR A 276 -6.78 0.44 -24.54
C THR A 276 -6.59 1.89 -24.99
N TRP A 277 -7.09 2.84 -24.21
CA TRP A 277 -6.92 4.26 -24.49
C TRP A 277 -5.47 4.72 -24.36
N LEU A 278 -4.77 4.33 -23.28
CA LEU A 278 -3.35 4.63 -23.06
C LEU A 278 -2.50 4.11 -24.22
N THR A 279 -2.75 2.87 -24.66
CA THR A 279 -2.13 2.27 -25.83
C THR A 279 -2.30 3.17 -27.05
N LYS A 280 -3.51 3.65 -27.32
CA LYS A 280 -3.78 4.54 -28.46
C LYS A 280 -3.05 5.88 -28.34
N VAL A 281 -3.16 6.56 -27.21
CA VAL A 281 -2.64 7.94 -27.05
C VAL A 281 -1.12 7.98 -26.95
N LEU A 282 -0.48 6.98 -26.33
CA LEU A 282 0.97 6.88 -26.22
C LEU A 282 1.61 6.43 -27.55
N HIS A 283 0.98 5.53 -28.31
CA HIS A 283 1.49 5.15 -29.63
C HIS A 283 1.31 6.23 -30.70
N SER A 284 0.24 7.04 -30.62
CA SER A 284 -0.01 8.10 -31.59
C SER A 284 1.10 9.16 -31.65
N GLU A 285 1.84 9.34 -30.56
CA GLU A 285 3.00 10.22 -30.47
C GLU A 285 4.22 9.66 -31.22
N VAL A 286 4.46 8.35 -31.11
CA VAL A 286 5.57 7.66 -31.80
C VAL A 286 5.46 7.84 -33.31
N ILE A 287 4.25 7.75 -33.87
CA ILE A 287 4.01 7.91 -35.31
C ILE A 287 4.35 9.33 -35.78
N ARG A 288 4.08 10.36 -34.96
CA ARG A 288 4.39 11.77 -35.29
C ARG A 288 5.89 12.06 -35.26
N ASN A 289 6.63 11.38 -34.39
CA ASN A 289 8.08 11.54 -34.26
C ASN A 289 8.89 10.74 -35.30
N LYS A 290 8.26 9.97 -36.20
CA LYS A 290 8.93 9.13 -37.23
C LYS A 290 9.83 9.86 -38.25
N PHE A 291 9.92 11.20 -38.23
CA PHE A 291 10.97 11.93 -38.95
C PHE A 291 12.33 11.95 -38.22
N ARG A 292 12.42 11.44 -36.99
CA ARG A 292 13.68 11.18 -36.28
C ARG A 292 13.78 9.69 -35.92
N ARG A 293 14.95 9.09 -36.18
CA ARG A 293 15.24 7.65 -36.11
C ARG A 293 14.85 7.02 -34.75
N SER A 294 14.34 5.79 -34.88
CA SER A 294 13.93 4.77 -33.91
C SER A 294 14.79 4.62 -32.65
N PHE A 295 14.14 4.58 -31.47
CA PHE A 295 14.25 3.58 -30.38
C PHE A 295 13.11 3.89 -29.35
N ASP A 296 12.36 2.88 -28.90
CA ASP A 296 11.40 2.86 -27.76
C ASP A 296 10.90 4.22 -27.21
N LEU A 297 9.92 4.84 -27.87
CA LEU A 297 9.29 6.08 -27.38
C LEU A 297 7.93 5.87 -26.70
N THR A 298 7.40 4.64 -26.64
CA THR A 298 6.14 4.38 -25.94
C THR A 298 6.42 4.18 -24.46
N PHE A 299 5.85 5.04 -23.61
CA PHE A 299 5.90 4.86 -22.16
C PHE A 299 5.28 3.49 -21.78
N PRO A 300 5.91 2.70 -20.90
CA PRO A 300 5.45 1.36 -20.57
C PRO A 300 4.08 1.39 -19.88
N LEU A 301 3.17 0.52 -20.29
CA LEU A 301 1.80 0.48 -19.75
C LEU A 301 1.75 -0.12 -18.34
N GLU A 302 2.65 -1.04 -18.01
CA GLU A 302 2.67 -1.73 -16.71
C GLU A 302 2.64 -0.78 -15.49
N PRO A 303 3.54 0.20 -15.34
CA PRO A 303 3.48 1.15 -14.22
C PRO A 303 2.23 2.05 -14.25
N LEU A 304 1.68 2.35 -15.43
CA LEU A 304 0.45 3.13 -15.52
C LEU A 304 -0.78 2.32 -15.09
N ARG A 305 -0.83 1.04 -15.47
CA ARG A 305 -1.85 0.09 -15.03
C ARG A 305 -1.88 -0.01 -13.52
N GLU A 306 -0.71 -0.21 -12.91
CA GLU A 306 -0.53 -0.24 -11.45
C GLU A 306 -1.04 1.05 -10.79
N ALA A 307 -0.66 2.21 -11.33
CA ALA A 307 -1.06 3.50 -10.77
C ALA A 307 -2.57 3.78 -10.91
N VAL A 308 -3.20 3.37 -12.03
CA VAL A 308 -4.65 3.52 -12.24
C VAL A 308 -5.42 2.60 -11.28
N ILE A 309 -4.98 1.36 -11.11
CA ILE A 309 -5.59 0.40 -10.19
C ILE A 309 -5.50 0.92 -8.74
N ASN A 310 -4.32 1.39 -8.33
CA ASN A 310 -4.14 2.01 -7.01
C ASN A 310 -5.01 3.25 -6.84
N ALA A 311 -5.16 4.08 -7.88
CA ALA A 311 -6.06 5.22 -7.84
C ALA A 311 -7.52 4.79 -7.64
N ILE A 312 -7.99 3.71 -8.29
CA ILE A 312 -9.36 3.17 -8.14
C ILE A 312 -9.58 2.62 -6.73
N ILE A 313 -8.63 1.85 -6.20
CA ILE A 313 -8.76 1.13 -4.91
C ILE A 313 -8.65 2.08 -3.72
N HIS A 314 -7.73 3.05 -3.75
CA HIS A 314 -7.50 3.95 -2.61
C HIS A 314 -8.30 5.26 -2.70
N ARG A 315 -9.10 5.44 -3.76
CA ARG A 315 -9.97 6.60 -3.93
C ARG A 315 -10.92 6.76 -2.76
N ASP A 316 -11.06 7.97 -2.26
CA ASP A 316 -12.16 8.33 -1.37
C ASP A 316 -13.46 8.50 -2.17
N TYR A 317 -14.34 7.49 -2.12
CA TYR A 317 -15.62 7.51 -2.83
C TYR A 317 -16.67 8.39 -2.15
N GLU A 318 -16.43 8.85 -0.92
CA GLU A 318 -17.33 9.70 -0.14
C GLU A 318 -17.09 11.19 -0.40
N LEU A 319 -15.91 11.56 -0.93
CA LEU A 319 -15.64 12.92 -1.42
C LEU A 319 -16.46 13.22 -2.69
N LEU A 320 -17.68 13.71 -2.48
CA LEU A 320 -18.59 14.12 -3.54
C LEU A 320 -17.96 15.25 -4.39
N GLY A 321 -18.06 15.12 -5.72
CA GLY A 321 -17.56 16.10 -6.68
C GLY A 321 -16.09 15.91 -7.12
N ALA A 322 -15.26 15.19 -6.37
CA ALA A 322 -13.87 14.94 -6.72
C ALA A 322 -13.71 13.66 -7.57
N LYS A 323 -13.01 13.73 -8.71
CA LYS A 323 -12.86 12.62 -9.68
C LYS A 323 -11.41 12.17 -9.79
N ILE A 324 -11.17 10.96 -10.28
CA ILE A 324 -9.81 10.57 -10.69
C ILE A 324 -9.47 11.32 -11.97
N PHE A 325 -8.25 11.82 -12.10
CA PHE A 325 -7.75 12.42 -13.34
C PHE A 325 -6.53 11.68 -13.86
N ILE A 326 -6.48 11.48 -15.18
CA ILE A 326 -5.28 11.07 -15.91
C ILE A 326 -4.91 12.21 -16.84
N GLU A 327 -3.76 12.85 -16.61
CA GLU A 327 -3.33 14.02 -17.37
C GLU A 327 -2.00 13.72 -18.04
N ILE A 328 -1.96 13.77 -19.37
CA ILE A 328 -0.77 13.44 -20.17
C ILE A 328 -0.34 14.67 -20.96
N ASP A 329 0.94 15.02 -20.84
CA ASP A 329 1.59 16.03 -21.68
C ASP A 329 2.93 15.52 -22.26
N ASP A 330 3.67 16.42 -22.93
CA ASP A 330 4.97 16.10 -23.56
C ASP A 330 6.04 15.64 -22.56
N THR A 331 5.91 16.02 -21.29
CA THR A 331 6.94 15.83 -20.26
C THR A 331 6.54 14.82 -19.20
N ARG A 332 5.25 14.68 -18.90
CA ARG A 332 4.75 13.89 -17.77
C ARG A 332 3.40 13.23 -18.00
N ILE A 333 3.14 12.22 -17.18
CA ILE A 333 1.86 11.56 -17.00
C ILE A 333 1.49 11.68 -15.52
N VAL A 334 0.33 12.27 -15.22
CA VAL A 334 -0.13 12.53 -13.85
C VAL A 334 -1.42 11.78 -13.59
N ILE A 335 -1.45 10.96 -12.55
CA ILE A 335 -2.66 10.29 -12.07
C ILE A 335 -3.04 10.90 -10.72
N LYS A 336 -4.20 11.54 -10.66
CA LYS A 336 -4.72 12.21 -9.45
C LYS A 336 -5.86 11.40 -8.88
N SER A 337 -5.79 11.01 -7.61
CA SER A 337 -6.88 10.35 -6.89
C SER A 337 -7.35 11.19 -5.70
N PRO A 338 -8.67 11.35 -5.49
CA PRO A 338 -9.21 12.03 -4.31
C PRO A 338 -8.92 11.29 -3.00
N GLY A 339 -8.61 12.06 -1.96
CA GLY A 339 -8.46 11.56 -0.59
C GLY A 339 -7.01 11.59 -0.10
N GLN A 340 -6.86 11.62 1.23
CA GLN A 340 -5.57 11.37 1.88
C GLN A 340 -5.33 9.87 2.04
N PRO A 341 -4.09 9.44 2.31
CA PRO A 341 -3.84 8.09 2.82
C PRO A 341 -4.74 7.79 4.03
N VAL A 342 -5.15 6.53 4.16
CA VAL A 342 -5.97 6.10 5.30
C VAL A 342 -5.09 5.93 6.53
N SER A 343 -5.50 6.52 7.65
CA SER A 343 -4.83 6.31 8.94
C SER A 343 -4.72 4.81 9.25
N PRO A 344 -3.57 4.30 9.73
CA PRO A 344 -2.39 5.04 10.19
C PRO A 344 -1.36 5.43 9.12
N VAL A 345 -1.60 5.11 7.84
CA VAL A 345 -0.65 5.43 6.77
C VAL A 345 -0.51 6.94 6.61
N THR A 346 0.74 7.40 6.63
CA THR A 346 1.08 8.80 6.51
C THR A 346 1.36 9.20 5.06
N LEU A 347 1.25 10.50 4.76
CA LEU A 347 1.66 11.04 3.46
C LEU A 347 3.15 10.84 3.19
N GLU A 348 3.99 10.93 4.22
CA GLU A 348 5.44 10.73 4.12
C GLU A 348 5.76 9.31 3.65
N GLU A 349 5.18 8.30 4.30
CA GLU A 349 5.36 6.89 3.93
C GLU A 349 4.94 6.60 2.49
N VAL A 350 3.82 7.20 2.04
CA VAL A 350 3.39 7.08 0.63
C VAL A 350 4.39 7.76 -0.30
N THR A 351 4.85 8.96 0.04
CA THR A 351 5.78 9.71 -0.82
C THR A 351 7.15 9.07 -0.94
N ASP A 352 7.57 8.34 0.08
CA ASP A 352 8.83 7.60 0.10
C ASP A 352 8.68 6.15 -0.40
N PHE A 353 7.50 5.75 -0.89
CA PHE A 353 7.23 4.38 -1.35
C PHE A 353 7.51 3.31 -0.27
N ARG A 354 7.25 3.68 0.99
CA ARG A 354 7.40 2.88 2.21
C ARG A 354 6.05 2.54 2.86
N ALA A 355 4.94 3.05 2.34
CA ALA A 355 3.63 2.79 2.95
C ALA A 355 3.29 1.30 2.92
N PRO A 356 2.71 0.77 4.02
CA PRO A 356 2.24 -0.59 4.10
C PRO A 356 1.04 -0.83 3.17
N SER A 357 0.70 -2.10 2.95
CA SER A 357 -0.47 -2.50 2.17
C SER A 357 -1.76 -2.25 2.98
N LEU A 358 -2.31 -1.03 2.91
CA LEU A 358 -3.58 -0.68 3.56
C LEU A 358 -4.58 -0.05 2.58
N ASN A 359 -5.62 -0.82 2.26
CA ASN A 359 -6.62 -0.44 1.26
C ASN A 359 -7.78 0.35 1.88
N ARG A 360 -8.07 1.53 1.34
CA ARG A 360 -9.25 2.34 1.74
C ARG A 360 -10.56 1.63 1.44
N ASN A 361 -10.63 0.94 0.30
CA ASN A 361 -11.81 0.18 -0.12
C ASN A 361 -11.47 -1.32 -0.21
N PRO A 362 -11.44 -2.06 0.91
CA PRO A 362 -11.07 -3.48 0.92
C PRO A 362 -11.93 -4.36 -0.01
N LYS A 363 -13.23 -4.07 -0.14
CA LYS A 363 -14.13 -4.84 -1.04
C LYS A 363 -13.77 -4.64 -2.52
N ILE A 364 -13.40 -3.42 -2.92
CA ILE A 364 -12.91 -3.14 -4.28
C ILE A 364 -11.58 -3.86 -4.50
N ALA A 365 -10.65 -3.75 -3.54
CA ALA A 365 -9.35 -4.42 -3.60
C ALA A 365 -9.49 -5.94 -3.74
N TYR A 366 -10.37 -6.56 -2.95
CA TYR A 366 -10.65 -8.00 -3.01
C TYR A 366 -11.11 -8.45 -4.39
N ILE A 367 -12.06 -7.73 -5.00
CA ILE A 367 -12.55 -8.05 -6.35
C ILE A 367 -11.44 -7.89 -7.38
N PHE A 368 -10.65 -6.81 -7.30
CA PHE A 368 -9.52 -6.58 -8.21
C PHE A 368 -8.43 -7.65 -8.05
N ASN A 369 -8.15 -8.10 -6.83
CA ASN A 369 -7.23 -9.20 -6.56
C ASN A 369 -7.74 -10.52 -7.14
N LYS A 370 -9.03 -10.87 -6.93
CA LYS A 370 -9.64 -12.07 -7.54
C LYS A 370 -9.65 -12.03 -9.06
N MET A 371 -9.64 -10.85 -9.67
CA MET A 371 -9.53 -10.67 -11.12
C MET A 371 -8.08 -10.65 -11.63
N GLY A 372 -7.08 -10.83 -10.75
CA GLY A 372 -5.66 -10.77 -11.12
C GLY A 372 -5.21 -9.37 -11.57
N TRP A 373 -5.93 -8.31 -11.20
CA TRP A 373 -5.54 -6.94 -11.49
C TRP A 373 -4.44 -6.44 -10.55
N MET A 374 -4.45 -6.91 -9.29
CA MET A 374 -3.47 -6.56 -8.27
C MET A 374 -3.05 -7.77 -7.44
N GLU A 375 -1.86 -7.69 -6.84
CA GLU A 375 -1.41 -8.61 -5.79
C GLU A 375 -1.39 -7.88 -4.44
N GLU A 376 -1.79 -8.55 -3.36
CA GLU A 376 -1.84 -7.94 -2.01
C GLU A 376 -0.44 -7.79 -1.35
N SER A 377 0.61 -8.37 -1.96
CA SER A 377 1.98 -8.51 -1.46
C SER A 377 2.86 -7.23 -1.55
N GLY A 378 2.29 -6.08 -1.92
CA GLY A 378 3.03 -4.81 -2.02
C GLY A 378 3.99 -4.73 -3.23
N LEU A 379 3.78 -5.55 -4.27
CA LEU A 379 4.54 -5.51 -5.53
C LEU A 379 4.38 -4.19 -6.30
N GLY A 380 3.28 -3.47 -6.10
CA GLY A 380 3.00 -2.21 -6.80
C GLY A 380 4.07 -1.14 -6.60
N MET A 381 4.53 -0.97 -5.36
CA MET A 381 5.60 -0.02 -5.05
C MET A 381 6.96 -0.45 -5.59
N GLU A 382 7.17 -1.75 -5.74
CA GLU A 382 8.40 -2.30 -6.30
C GLU A 382 8.52 -2.01 -7.81
N THR A 383 7.41 -2.07 -8.55
CA THR A 383 7.35 -1.61 -9.94
C THR A 383 7.82 -0.17 -10.09
N PHE A 384 7.40 0.71 -9.17
CA PHE A 384 7.82 2.12 -9.18
C PHE A 384 9.27 2.32 -8.79
N ARG A 385 9.77 1.56 -7.79
CA ARG A 385 11.18 1.63 -7.37
C ARG A 385 12.16 1.13 -8.44
N ASN A 386 11.73 0.14 -9.23
CA ASN A 386 12.55 -0.48 -10.27
C ASN A 386 12.37 0.17 -11.66
N MET A 387 11.74 1.34 -11.76
CA MET A 387 11.49 2.05 -13.03
C MET A 387 12.76 2.28 -13.84
N GLN A 388 13.85 2.65 -13.17
CA GLN A 388 15.11 2.96 -13.85
C GLN A 388 15.80 1.72 -14.40
N ASP A 389 15.76 0.62 -13.65
CA ASP A 389 16.41 -0.63 -14.02
C ASP A 389 15.62 -1.36 -15.11
N ARG A 390 14.28 -1.35 -15.02
CA ARG A 390 13.39 -2.06 -15.95
C ARG A 390 13.06 -1.27 -17.21
N PHE A 391 12.90 0.04 -17.11
CA PHE A 391 12.38 0.88 -18.21
C PHE A 391 13.27 2.08 -18.56
N HIS A 392 14.40 2.27 -17.87
CA HIS A 392 15.28 3.43 -18.07
C HIS A 392 14.57 4.79 -17.90
N LEU A 393 13.50 4.78 -17.10
CA LEU A 393 12.69 5.93 -16.75
C LEU A 393 12.86 6.26 -15.27
N PRO A 394 12.73 7.53 -14.88
CA PRO A 394 12.87 7.89 -13.48
C PRO A 394 11.72 7.35 -12.63
N MET A 395 11.97 7.24 -11.33
CA MET A 395 10.90 6.94 -10.38
C MET A 395 9.83 8.02 -10.40
N PRO A 396 8.54 7.66 -10.24
CA PRO A 396 7.49 8.64 -10.14
C PRO A 396 7.56 9.42 -8.82
N VAL A 397 6.83 10.53 -8.76
CA VAL A 397 6.79 11.42 -7.61
C VAL A 397 5.35 11.56 -7.11
N TYR A 398 5.13 11.24 -5.85
CA TYR A 398 3.89 11.59 -5.17
C TYR A 398 3.91 13.04 -4.70
N SER A 399 2.76 13.70 -4.80
CA SER A 399 2.51 15.00 -4.20
C SER A 399 1.06 15.06 -3.72
N TYR A 400 0.82 15.79 -2.63
CA TYR A 400 -0.52 16.00 -2.12
C TYR A 400 -0.88 17.48 -2.20
N GLN A 401 -1.96 17.77 -2.91
CA GLN A 401 -2.59 19.09 -2.97
C GLN A 401 -4.08 18.88 -2.77
N ALA A 402 -4.55 19.16 -1.56
CA ALA A 402 -5.91 18.85 -1.16
C ALA A 402 -6.95 19.30 -2.22
N PRO A 403 -7.88 18.42 -2.63
CA PRO A 403 -8.16 17.09 -2.08
C PRO A 403 -7.41 15.92 -2.75
N TYR A 404 -6.44 16.18 -3.62
CA TYR A 404 -5.82 15.19 -4.50
C TYR A 404 -4.44 14.71 -4.04
N LEU A 405 -4.30 13.39 -3.97
CA LEU A 405 -3.01 12.71 -4.04
C LEU A 405 -2.67 12.47 -5.52
N SER A 406 -1.52 12.95 -5.97
CA SER A 406 -1.10 12.90 -7.37
C SER A 406 0.20 12.11 -7.52
N LEU A 407 0.20 11.09 -8.37
CA LEU A 407 1.39 10.36 -8.80
C LEU A 407 1.83 10.87 -10.19
N THR A 408 3.05 11.39 -10.28
CA THR A 408 3.60 11.98 -11.51
C THR A 408 4.74 11.13 -12.05
N PHE A 409 4.59 10.63 -13.26
CA PHE A 409 5.65 9.96 -14.03
C PHE A 409 6.31 10.96 -14.97
N SER A 410 7.65 11.03 -14.98
CA SER A 410 8.36 11.76 -16.04
C SER A 410 8.54 10.86 -17.25
N ARG A 411 8.36 11.43 -18.44
CA ARG A 411 8.50 10.70 -19.71
C ARG A 411 9.95 10.52 -20.16
N SER A 412 10.88 11.19 -19.50
CA SER A 412 12.31 10.99 -19.67
C SER A 412 13.04 11.41 -18.41
N ILE A 413 14.29 10.97 -18.27
CA ILE A 413 15.14 11.39 -17.15
C ILE A 413 15.35 12.92 -17.11
N ASN A 414 15.37 13.59 -18.26
CA ASN A 414 15.54 15.06 -18.32
C ASN A 414 14.28 15.79 -17.87
N ALA A 415 13.10 15.23 -18.13
CA ALA A 415 11.81 15.81 -17.75
C ALA A 415 11.62 15.84 -16.22
N LEU A 416 12.47 15.17 -15.43
CA LEU A 416 12.51 15.33 -13.97
C LEU A 416 12.67 16.79 -13.55
N LYS A 417 13.37 17.60 -14.35
CA LYS A 417 13.60 19.02 -14.07
C LYS A 417 12.32 19.86 -14.14
N ASP A 418 11.34 19.39 -14.90
CA ASP A 418 10.09 20.10 -15.18
C ASP A 418 8.99 19.73 -14.16
N ILE A 419 9.26 18.79 -13.24
CA ILE A 419 8.35 18.43 -12.17
C ILE A 419 8.41 19.47 -11.04
N PRO A 420 7.25 20.00 -10.58
CA PRO A 420 7.21 20.89 -9.42
C PRO A 420 7.85 20.25 -8.17
N GLY A 421 8.70 20.99 -7.46
CA GLY A 421 9.46 20.48 -6.30
C GLY A 421 10.82 19.86 -6.62
N ASN A 422 11.22 19.84 -7.91
CA ASN A 422 12.53 19.38 -8.37
C ASN A 422 13.45 20.54 -8.83
N GLU A 423 13.26 21.75 -8.32
CA GLU A 423 14.00 22.95 -8.74
C GLU A 423 15.52 22.78 -8.57
N LYS A 424 15.93 22.05 -7.53
CA LYS A 424 17.33 21.70 -7.24
C LYS A 424 17.98 20.82 -8.33
N LEU A 425 17.20 20.15 -9.18
CA LEU A 425 17.68 19.28 -10.26
C LEU A 425 18.01 20.03 -11.55
N ALA A 426 17.62 21.30 -11.69
CA ALA A 426 17.78 22.07 -12.92
C ALA A 426 19.24 22.09 -13.43
N GLY A 427 20.20 22.19 -12.52
CA GLY A 427 21.64 22.25 -12.81
C GLY A 427 22.33 20.88 -13.02
N LEU A 428 21.59 19.77 -13.00
CA LEU A 428 22.14 18.43 -13.22
C LEU A 428 22.15 18.05 -14.70
N ASN A 429 23.21 17.40 -15.17
CA ASN A 429 23.23 16.80 -16.51
C ASN A 429 22.50 15.43 -16.50
N ARG A 430 22.38 14.79 -17.68
CA ARG A 430 21.66 13.52 -17.82
C ARG A 430 22.22 12.38 -16.96
N GLU A 431 23.54 12.25 -16.87
CA GLU A 431 24.20 11.23 -16.04
C GLU A 431 23.99 11.51 -14.55
N GLU A 432 24.07 12.78 -14.16
CA GLU A 432 23.84 13.23 -12.79
C GLU A 432 22.38 13.01 -12.36
N LEU A 433 21.42 13.27 -13.25
CA LEU A 433 19.99 13.00 -13.01
C LEU A 433 19.73 11.51 -12.83
N ALA A 434 20.24 10.68 -13.75
CA ALA A 434 20.13 9.22 -13.64
C ALA A 434 20.77 8.72 -12.34
N GLY A 435 21.93 9.26 -11.99
CA GLY A 435 22.60 8.96 -10.74
C GLY A 435 21.78 9.32 -9.51
N PHE A 436 21.21 10.53 -9.47
CA PHE A 436 20.40 10.97 -8.34
C PHE A 436 19.12 10.12 -8.18
N ASP A 437 18.43 9.83 -9.29
CA ASP A 437 17.22 9.00 -9.29
C ASP A 437 17.50 7.58 -8.74
N TRP A 438 18.66 7.01 -9.10
CA TRP A 438 19.11 5.72 -8.57
C TRP A 438 19.41 5.76 -7.07
N VAL A 439 20.05 6.83 -6.59
CA VAL A 439 20.29 6.99 -5.13
C VAL A 439 18.98 7.09 -4.37
N LYS A 440 17.99 7.78 -4.95
CA LYS A 440 16.65 7.89 -4.38
C LYS A 440 15.95 6.53 -4.28
N SER A 441 16.10 5.64 -5.26
CA SER A 441 15.43 4.34 -5.26
C SER A 441 15.98 3.37 -4.20
N LEU A 442 17.27 3.48 -3.88
CA LEU A 442 17.93 2.66 -2.86
C LEU A 442 17.87 3.27 -1.45
N GLY A 443 17.61 4.57 -1.34
CA GLY A 443 17.63 5.32 -0.08
C GLY A 443 19.04 5.57 0.46
N THR A 444 19.96 4.59 0.38
CA THR A 444 21.34 4.72 0.87
C THR A 444 22.34 4.07 -0.09
N VAL A 445 23.45 4.75 -0.39
CA VAL A 445 24.51 4.24 -1.29
C VAL A 445 25.91 4.54 -0.78
N SER A 446 26.88 3.68 -1.12
CA SER A 446 28.30 4.03 -1.02
C SER A 446 28.83 4.64 -2.33
N LYS A 447 29.95 5.36 -2.25
CA LYS A 447 30.68 5.83 -3.44
C LYS A 447 31.05 4.67 -4.37
N LYS A 448 31.44 3.52 -3.80
CA LYS A 448 31.87 2.33 -4.55
C LYS A 448 30.70 1.71 -5.31
N ASP A 449 29.53 1.64 -4.69
CA ASP A 449 28.33 1.09 -5.33
C ASP A 449 27.91 1.97 -6.50
N TYR A 450 27.92 3.29 -6.30
CA TYR A 450 27.62 4.26 -7.35
C TYR A 450 28.62 4.21 -8.52
N ALA A 451 29.93 4.13 -8.23
CA ALA A 451 30.96 3.99 -9.25
C ALA A 451 30.76 2.71 -10.07
N THR A 452 30.52 1.59 -9.39
CA THR A 452 30.27 0.28 -10.01
C THR A 452 29.03 0.31 -10.90
N ARG A 453 27.89 0.84 -10.40
CA ARG A 453 26.61 0.85 -11.10
C ARG A 453 26.68 1.53 -12.46
N PHE A 454 27.38 2.65 -12.54
CA PHE A 454 27.45 3.50 -13.73
C PHE A 454 28.76 3.35 -14.51
N GLY A 455 29.66 2.46 -14.07
CA GLY A 455 30.98 2.30 -14.69
C GLY A 455 31.85 3.56 -14.63
N PHE A 456 31.71 4.34 -13.57
CA PHE A 456 32.46 5.58 -13.37
C PHE A 456 33.74 5.33 -12.57
N ASP A 457 34.76 6.16 -12.83
CA ASP A 457 35.90 6.22 -11.93
C ASP A 457 35.52 6.85 -10.57
N ASP A 458 36.36 6.57 -9.57
CA ASP A 458 36.16 7.04 -8.20
C ASP A 458 36.05 8.57 -8.08
N LYS A 459 36.76 9.33 -8.94
CA LYS A 459 36.75 10.79 -8.92
C LYS A 459 35.44 11.33 -9.47
N LYS A 460 34.94 10.77 -10.58
CA LYS A 460 33.66 11.14 -11.20
C LYS A 460 32.49 10.80 -10.27
N ALA A 461 32.48 9.60 -9.67
CA ALA A 461 31.49 9.20 -8.68
C ALA A 461 31.48 10.15 -7.47
N TYR A 462 32.65 10.44 -6.91
CA TYR A 462 32.78 11.41 -5.81
C TYR A 462 32.25 12.79 -6.19
N ARG A 463 32.57 13.28 -7.39
CA ARG A 463 32.12 14.59 -7.87
C ARG A 463 30.60 14.66 -7.99
N HIS A 464 29.95 13.62 -8.50
CA HIS A 464 28.48 13.56 -8.61
C HIS A 464 27.84 13.58 -7.21
N LEU A 465 28.24 12.66 -6.34
CA LEU A 465 27.69 12.54 -4.99
C LEU A 465 27.95 13.79 -4.13
N SER A 466 29.13 14.41 -4.26
CA SER A 466 29.45 15.68 -3.60
C SER A 466 28.59 16.83 -4.11
N LYS A 467 28.30 16.87 -5.42
CA LYS A 467 27.39 17.85 -6.01
C LYS A 467 25.97 17.67 -5.47
N PHE A 468 25.47 16.44 -5.38
CA PHE A 468 24.16 16.15 -4.79
C PHE A 468 24.09 16.61 -3.33
N LYS A 469 25.13 16.33 -2.54
CA LYS A 469 25.23 16.79 -1.15
C LYS A 469 25.23 18.31 -1.05
N LYS A 470 26.01 18.99 -1.89
CA LYS A 470 26.06 20.47 -1.94
C LYS A 470 24.71 21.10 -2.28
N LEU A 471 23.93 20.46 -3.15
CA LEU A 471 22.58 20.90 -3.51
C LEU A 471 21.52 20.51 -2.44
N GLY A 472 21.92 19.80 -1.38
CA GLY A 472 21.00 19.29 -0.36
C GLY A 472 19.99 18.31 -0.93
N LEU A 473 20.40 17.50 -1.91
CA LEU A 473 19.63 16.40 -2.50
C LEU A 473 19.87 15.07 -1.75
N VAL A 474 21.05 14.93 -1.15
CA VAL A 474 21.44 13.80 -0.29
C VAL A 474 22.16 14.31 0.94
N ALA A 475 22.03 13.59 2.05
CA ALA A 475 22.81 13.75 3.27
C ALA A 475 23.91 12.69 3.36
N ASP A 476 24.68 12.69 4.44
CA ASP A 476 25.51 11.55 4.82
C ASP A 476 25.04 10.92 6.13
N ASN A 477 25.46 9.68 6.36
CA ASN A 477 25.13 8.95 7.59
C ASN A 477 25.98 9.39 8.80
N LYS A 478 26.57 10.59 8.78
CA LYS A 478 27.43 11.17 9.84
C LYS A 478 28.69 10.38 10.22
N GLU A 479 29.01 9.32 9.47
CA GLU A 479 30.27 8.60 9.59
C GLU A 479 31.44 9.47 9.09
N ALA A 480 32.66 9.15 9.53
CA ALA A 480 33.84 9.83 9.03
C ALA A 480 33.99 9.62 7.51
N PRO A 481 34.32 10.64 6.69
CA PRO A 481 34.40 10.51 5.23
C PRO A 481 35.39 9.46 4.70
N ARG A 482 36.34 9.00 5.53
CA ARG A 482 37.30 7.94 5.22
C ARG A 482 36.86 6.55 5.74
N SER A 483 35.76 6.47 6.47
CA SER A 483 35.22 5.22 7.00
C SER A 483 34.69 4.34 5.87
N ASN A 484 34.92 3.03 5.96
CA ASN A 484 34.28 2.05 5.08
C ASN A 484 32.76 2.03 5.23
N ASN A 485 32.24 2.59 6.33
CA ASN A 485 30.81 2.74 6.60
C ASN A 485 30.24 4.07 6.10
N TYR A 486 31.03 4.95 5.49
CA TYR A 486 30.51 6.21 4.95
C TYR A 486 29.50 5.95 3.82
N ARG A 487 28.29 6.51 3.95
CA ARG A 487 27.22 6.38 2.98
C ARG A 487 26.56 7.73 2.72
N TYR A 488 26.11 7.90 1.48
CA TYR A 488 25.20 8.98 1.09
C TYR A 488 23.78 8.48 1.28
N VAL A 489 22.94 9.29 1.91
CA VAL A 489 21.57 8.94 2.30
C VAL A 489 20.61 9.93 1.65
N TYR A 490 19.60 9.43 0.95
CA TYR A 490 18.47 10.26 0.53
C TYR A 490 17.63 10.59 1.76
N PRO A 491 17.46 11.88 2.12
CA PRO A 491 16.79 12.25 3.35
C PRO A 491 15.28 11.94 3.26
N PRO A 492 14.67 11.35 4.30
CA PRO A 492 13.21 11.35 4.44
C PRO A 492 12.72 12.80 4.51
N LYS A 493 11.58 13.10 3.86
CA LYS A 493 11.08 14.47 3.68
C LYS A 493 10.23 14.96 4.84
#